data_AF-A0A921L866-F1
#
_entry.id   AF-A0A921L866-F1
#
_cell.length_a   1.000
_cell.length_b   1.000
_cell.length_c   1.000
_cell.angle_alpha   90.00
_cell.angle_beta   90.00
_cell.angle_gamma   90.00
#
_symmetry.space_group_name_H-M   'P 1'
#
loop_
_entity.id
_entity.type
_entity.pdbx_description
1 polymer ?
#
loop_
_entity_poly.entity_id
_entity_poly.type
_entity_poly.pdbx_seq_one_letter_code
_entity_poly.pdbx_strand_id
1 'polypeptide(L)'
;SETWIAYFSGNYDDKELEELSMNKPIMKEVMDFERSFLMDKVQRREYEQREKALRDYYSYMDETFEDGYDKGFGKGKMEGKMEGRIEGKMEGRIEGRKEGKIEGINEIALRMLKRGKELAEIVEDTGLSIEEVKKLQA
;
A
#
# COMPACT_ATOMS: atom_id res chain seq x y z
N SER A 1 -47.05 30.45 -13.55
CA SER A 1 -47.36 31.60 -12.67
C SER A 1 -46.13 32.47 -12.65
N GLU A 2 -46.26 33.73 -13.09
CA GLU A 2 -45.14 34.67 -13.27
C GLU A 2 -44.32 34.91 -11.99
N THR A 3 -44.97 34.84 -10.82
CA THR A 3 -44.32 35.07 -9.51
C THR A 3 -43.32 33.99 -9.12
N TRP A 4 -43.60 32.72 -9.47
CA TRP A 4 -42.66 31.63 -9.22
C TRP A 4 -41.43 31.73 -10.13
N ILE A 5 -41.63 32.19 -11.37
CA ILE A 5 -40.53 32.45 -12.32
C ILE A 5 -39.68 33.61 -11.80
N ALA A 6 -40.30 34.71 -11.34
CA ALA A 6 -39.60 35.84 -10.74
C ALA A 6 -38.77 35.40 -9.52
N TYR A 7 -39.39 34.66 -8.58
CA TYR A 7 -38.74 34.15 -7.37
C TYR A 7 -37.51 33.29 -7.65
N PHE A 8 -37.58 32.32 -8.57
CA PHE A 8 -36.43 31.46 -8.89
C PHE A 8 -35.43 32.07 -9.88
N SER A 9 -35.77 33.17 -10.54
CA SER A 9 -34.87 33.80 -11.53
C SER A 9 -33.66 34.51 -10.92
N GLY A 10 -33.73 34.89 -9.63
CA GLY A 10 -32.69 35.66 -8.95
C GLY A 10 -32.50 37.08 -9.48
N ASN A 11 -33.40 37.56 -10.35
CA ASN A 11 -33.31 38.87 -11.00
C ASN A 11 -34.13 39.96 -10.28
N TYR A 12 -34.77 39.63 -9.16
CA TYR A 12 -35.64 40.51 -8.39
C TYR A 12 -35.16 40.54 -6.95
N ASP A 13 -35.20 41.71 -6.33
CA ASP A 13 -34.88 41.85 -4.90
C ASP A 13 -36.07 41.47 -3.99
N ASP A 14 -35.81 41.34 -2.70
CA ASP A 14 -36.82 40.91 -1.72
C ASP A 14 -38.06 41.81 -1.70
N LYS A 15 -37.91 43.12 -1.94
CA LYS A 15 -39.03 44.07 -1.92
C LYS A 15 -39.87 43.94 -3.19
N GLU A 16 -39.21 43.81 -4.34
CA GLU A 16 -39.86 43.58 -5.63
C GLU A 16 -40.63 42.26 -5.62
N LEU A 17 -40.04 41.19 -5.06
CA LEU A 17 -40.71 39.89 -4.92
C LEU A 17 -41.89 39.92 -3.95
N GLU A 18 -41.77 40.68 -2.86
CA GLU A 18 -42.85 40.85 -1.88
C GLU A 18 -44.02 41.61 -2.50
N GLU A 19 -43.76 42.67 -3.28
CA GLU A 19 -44.77 43.42 -4.03
C GLU A 19 -45.51 42.54 -5.04
N LEU A 20 -44.77 41.74 -5.82
CA LEU A 20 -45.31 40.77 -6.79
C LEU A 20 -46.11 39.63 -6.14
N SER A 21 -45.86 39.38 -4.84
CA SER A 21 -46.45 38.29 -4.07
C SER A 21 -47.54 38.75 -3.09
N MET A 22 -47.83 40.05 -2.98
CA MET A 22 -48.75 40.60 -1.97
C MET A 22 -50.14 39.97 -1.98
N ASN A 23 -50.62 39.56 -3.15
CA ASN A 23 -51.93 38.93 -3.33
C ASN A 23 -51.87 37.41 -3.49
N LYS A 24 -50.71 36.78 -3.26
CA LYS A 24 -50.47 35.35 -3.42
C LYS A 24 -50.08 34.72 -2.07
N PRO A 25 -51.06 34.17 -1.32
CA PRO A 25 -50.81 33.69 0.05
C PRO A 25 -49.73 32.61 0.13
N ILE A 26 -49.67 31.70 -0.85
CA ILE A 26 -48.65 30.65 -0.92
C ILE A 26 -47.23 31.24 -1.10
N MET A 27 -47.07 32.29 -1.92
CA MET A 27 -45.75 32.89 -2.13
C MET A 27 -45.27 33.63 -0.89
N LYS A 28 -46.18 34.30 -0.19
CA LYS A 28 -45.88 34.94 1.08
C LYS A 28 -45.43 33.94 2.14
N GLU A 29 -46.12 32.80 2.25
CA GLU A 29 -45.75 31.72 3.17
C GLU A 29 -44.36 31.14 2.86
N VAL A 30 -44.04 30.95 1.59
CA VAL A 30 -42.72 30.47 1.14
C VAL A 30 -41.61 31.46 1.48
N MET A 31 -41.81 32.75 1.20
CA MET A 31 -40.83 33.80 1.51
C MET A 31 -40.65 33.98 3.02
N ASP A 32 -41.72 33.89 3.81
CA ASP A 32 -41.65 33.97 5.28
C ASP A 32 -40.95 32.74 5.87
N PHE A 33 -41.21 31.55 5.33
CA PHE A 33 -40.50 30.33 5.71
C PHE A 33 -39.00 30.43 5.38
N GLU A 34 -38.65 30.81 4.15
CA GLU A 34 -37.27 31.02 3.73
C GLU A 34 -36.57 32.04 4.64
N ARG A 35 -37.20 33.19 4.89
CA ARG A 35 -36.66 34.19 5.83
C ARG A 35 -36.45 33.62 7.22
N SER A 36 -37.42 32.87 7.76
CA SER A 36 -37.30 32.25 9.09
C SER A 36 -36.17 31.21 9.15
N PHE A 37 -36.02 30.41 8.10
CA PHE A 37 -34.99 29.39 7.97
C PHE A 37 -33.59 30.01 7.82
N LEU A 38 -33.47 31.08 7.03
CA LEU A 38 -32.22 31.82 6.84
C LEU A 38 -31.84 32.69 8.05
N MET A 39 -32.83 33.12 8.84
CA MET A 39 -32.64 33.97 10.04
C MET A 39 -32.40 33.16 11.32
N ASP A 40 -32.73 31.88 11.37
CA ASP A 40 -32.40 31.02 12.52
C ASP A 40 -30.89 30.70 12.54
N LYS A 41 -30.12 31.68 13.00
CA LYS A 41 -28.67 31.62 13.16
C LYS A 41 -28.23 30.46 14.06
N VAL A 42 -29.11 29.94 14.93
CA VAL A 42 -28.79 28.80 15.79
C VAL A 42 -28.79 27.52 14.94
N GLN A 43 -29.85 27.26 14.18
CA GLN A 43 -29.92 26.11 13.28
C GLN A 43 -28.82 26.13 12.21
N ARG A 44 -28.54 27.32 11.63
CA ARG A 44 -27.44 27.46 10.67
C ARG A 44 -26.08 27.13 11.29
N ARG A 45 -25.80 27.63 12.50
CA ARG A 45 -24.55 27.30 13.21
C ARG A 45 -24.46 25.84 13.59
N GLU A 46 -25.56 25.20 13.96
CA GLU A 46 -25.59 23.75 14.25
C GLU A 46 -25.31 22.92 13.00
N TYR A 47 -25.89 23.30 11.86
CA TYR A 47 -25.61 22.69 10.57
C TYR A 47 -24.14 22.86 10.17
N GLU A 48 -23.60 24.08 10.23
CA GLU A 48 -22.20 24.37 9.92
C GLU A 48 -21.23 23.60 10.83
N GLN A 49 -21.55 23.49 12.13
CA GLN A 49 -20.75 22.69 13.07
C GLN A 49 -20.79 21.20 12.75
N ARG A 50 -21.95 20.66 12.37
CA ARG A 50 -22.08 19.26 11.94
C ARG A 50 -21.26 18.98 10.69
N GLU A 51 -21.39 19.83 9.67
CA GLU A 51 -20.61 19.72 8.43
C GLU A 51 -19.11 19.82 8.69
N LYS A 52 -18.70 20.75 9.57
CA LYS A 52 -17.30 20.86 9.99
C LYS A 52 -16.83 19.60 10.71
N ALA A 53 -17.61 19.06 11.64
CA ALA A 53 -17.25 17.84 12.37
C ALA A 53 -17.12 16.63 11.43
N LEU A 54 -17.99 16.52 10.43
CA LEU A 54 -17.89 15.48 9.40
C LEU A 54 -16.62 15.65 8.57
N ARG A 55 -16.30 16.86 8.12
CA ARG A 55 -15.05 17.15 7.39
C ARG A 55 -13.82 16.82 8.22
N ASP A 56 -13.78 17.28 9.47
CA ASP A 56 -12.66 17.01 10.39
C ASP A 56 -12.49 15.49 10.60
N TYR A 57 -13.60 14.74 10.76
CA TYR A 57 -13.58 13.27 10.89
C TYR A 57 -13.02 12.57 9.64
N TYR A 58 -13.49 12.94 8.45
CA TYR A 58 -13.00 12.34 7.20
C TYR A 58 -11.53 12.66 6.96
N SER A 59 -11.11 13.91 7.15
CA SER A 59 -9.70 14.29 7.03
C SER A 59 -8.79 13.53 8.00
N TYR A 60 -9.22 13.37 9.26
CA TYR A 60 -8.49 12.57 10.24
C TYR A 60 -8.41 11.09 9.84
N MET A 61 -9.52 10.53 9.33
CA MET A 61 -9.57 9.13 8.89
C MET A 61 -8.66 8.89 7.68
N ASP A 62 -8.66 9.81 6.72
CA ASP A 62 -7.79 9.73 5.54
C ASP A 62 -6.31 9.81 5.94
N GLU A 63 -5.94 10.79 6.77
CA GLU A 63 -4.57 10.94 7.26
C GLU A 63 -4.11 9.69 8.03
N THR A 64 -4.95 9.16 8.93
CA THR A 64 -4.60 7.96 9.71
C THR A 64 -4.50 6.70 8.85
N PHE A 65 -5.32 6.59 7.80
CA PHE A 65 -5.23 5.49 6.84
C PHE A 65 -3.94 5.56 6.02
N GLU A 66 -3.60 6.73 5.47
CA GLU A 66 -2.36 6.95 4.72
C GLU A 66 -1.13 6.67 5.58
N ASP A 67 -1.08 7.22 6.80
CA ASP A 67 0.00 7.00 7.75
C ASP A 67 0.18 5.52 8.12
N GLY A 68 -0.94 4.82 8.35
CA GLY A 68 -0.95 3.40 8.67
C GLY A 68 -0.48 2.54 7.49
N TYR A 69 -0.95 2.87 6.29
CA TYR A 69 -0.57 2.20 5.06
C TYR A 69 0.91 2.38 4.75
N ASP A 70 1.43 3.60 4.80
CA ASP A 70 2.84 3.90 4.51
C ASP A 70 3.78 3.26 5.52
N LYS A 71 3.43 3.29 6.81
CA LYS A 71 4.21 2.59 7.86
C LYS A 71 4.19 1.07 7.63
N GLY A 72 3.01 0.50 7.33
CA GLY A 72 2.86 -0.93 7.08
C GLY A 72 3.63 -1.39 5.84
N PHE A 73 3.47 -0.68 4.72
CA PHE A 73 4.15 -0.95 3.46
C PHE A 73 5.66 -0.78 3.59
N GLY A 74 6.11 0.31 4.22
CA GLY A 74 7.52 0.57 4.47
C GLY A 74 8.18 -0.52 5.32
N LYS A 75 7.52 -0.93 6.40
CA LYS A 75 7.97 -2.03 7.27
C LYS A 75 8.05 -3.35 6.51
N GLY A 76 6.97 -3.76 5.83
CA GLY A 76 6.94 -5.01 5.08
C GLY A 76 7.98 -5.08 3.97
N LYS A 77 8.22 -3.97 3.25
CA LYS A 77 9.27 -3.89 2.24
C LYS A 77 10.67 -4.01 2.84
N MET A 78 10.90 -3.42 4.01
CA MET A 78 12.19 -3.50 4.70
C MET A 78 12.46 -4.91 5.23
N GLU A 79 11.48 -5.51 5.91
CA GLU A 79 11.54 -6.87 6.45
C GLU A 79 11.79 -7.88 5.33
N GLY A 80 10.97 -7.89 4.27
CA GLY A 80 11.14 -8.83 3.16
C GLY A 80 12.49 -8.69 2.43
N LYS A 81 13.02 -7.47 2.31
CA LYS A 81 14.37 -7.25 1.73
C LYS A 81 15.48 -7.76 2.65
N MET A 82 15.32 -7.60 3.96
CA MET A 82 16.29 -8.06 4.94
C MET A 82 16.30 -9.59 5.02
N GLU A 83 15.13 -10.21 5.15
CA GLU A 83 14.95 -11.66 5.18
C GLU A 83 15.51 -12.31 3.92
N GLY A 84 15.07 -11.88 2.73
CA GLY A 84 15.57 -12.46 1.47
C GLY A 84 17.08 -12.31 1.28
N ARG A 85 17.69 -11.23 1.80
CA ARG A 85 19.16 -11.07 1.77
C ARG A 85 19.86 -12.00 2.75
N ILE A 86 19.29 -12.25 3.93
CA ILE A 86 19.86 -13.16 4.92
C ILE A 86 19.76 -14.59 4.43
N GLU A 87 18.58 -15.01 3.99
CA GLU A 87 18.31 -16.35 3.47
C GLU A 87 19.21 -16.65 2.28
N GLY A 88 19.18 -15.80 1.23
CA GLY A 88 19.99 -16.02 0.04
C GLY A 88 21.50 -16.04 0.32
N LYS A 89 21.99 -15.25 1.30
CA LYS A 89 23.40 -15.32 1.73
C LYS A 89 23.71 -16.60 2.49
N MET A 90 22.80 -17.08 3.32
CA MET A 90 23.00 -18.29 4.10
C MET A 90 22.99 -19.52 3.20
N GLU A 91 21.99 -19.63 2.34
CA GLU A 91 21.86 -20.71 1.34
C GLU A 91 23.07 -20.74 0.42
N GLY A 92 23.40 -19.62 -0.23
CA GLY A 92 24.55 -19.56 -1.14
C GLY A 92 25.89 -19.87 -0.45
N ARG A 93 26.04 -19.53 0.84
CA ARG A 93 27.25 -19.89 1.60
C ARG A 93 27.30 -21.38 1.95
N ILE A 94 26.17 -22.00 2.24
CA ILE A 94 26.12 -23.44 2.54
C ILE A 94 26.36 -24.24 1.27
N GLU A 95 25.68 -23.89 0.19
CA GLU A 95 25.81 -24.53 -1.11
C GLU A 95 27.23 -24.40 -1.65
N GLY A 96 27.76 -23.17 -1.75
CA GLY A 96 29.13 -22.94 -2.23
C GLY A 96 30.22 -23.60 -1.38
N ARG A 97 30.00 -23.78 -0.06
CA ARG A 97 30.92 -24.56 0.79
C ARG A 97 30.86 -26.06 0.51
N LYS A 98 29.68 -26.61 0.25
CA LYS A 98 29.52 -28.02 -0.10
C LYS A 98 30.12 -28.29 -1.47
N GLU A 99 29.77 -27.48 -2.47
CA GLU A 99 30.31 -27.58 -3.84
C GLU A 99 31.83 -27.45 -3.82
N GLY A 100 32.38 -26.39 -3.21
CA GLY A 100 33.83 -26.20 -3.16
C GLY A 100 34.58 -27.31 -2.41
N LYS A 101 33.95 -27.98 -1.43
CA LYS A 101 34.54 -29.15 -0.78
C LYS A 101 34.57 -30.35 -1.72
N ILE A 102 33.49 -30.61 -2.46
CA ILE A 102 33.41 -31.71 -3.43
C ILE A 102 34.39 -31.46 -4.58
N GLU A 103 34.40 -30.26 -5.15
CA GLU A 103 35.35 -29.85 -6.19
C GLU A 103 36.78 -30.01 -5.73
N GLY A 104 37.12 -29.55 -4.52
CA GLY A 104 38.47 -29.72 -3.97
C GLY A 104 38.89 -31.18 -3.80
N ILE A 105 37.99 -32.05 -3.33
CA ILE A 105 38.25 -33.50 -3.22
C ILE A 105 38.46 -34.11 -4.61
N ASN A 106 37.61 -33.75 -5.58
CA ASN A 106 37.71 -34.22 -6.96
C ASN A 106 39.01 -33.75 -7.65
N GLU A 107 39.44 -32.51 -7.42
CA GLU A 107 40.71 -31.98 -7.92
C GLU A 107 41.92 -32.72 -7.36
N ILE A 108 41.88 -33.07 -6.07
CA ILE A 108 42.93 -33.86 -5.42
C ILE A 108 42.99 -35.26 -6.04
N ALA A 109 41.84 -35.94 -6.17
CA ALA A 109 41.74 -37.26 -6.81
C ALA A 109 42.29 -37.24 -8.24
N LEU A 110 41.90 -36.25 -9.05
CA LEU A 110 42.42 -36.03 -10.41
C LEU A 110 43.94 -35.84 -10.43
N ARG A 111 44.48 -35.09 -9.48
CA ARG A 111 45.93 -34.87 -9.37
C ARG A 111 46.68 -36.14 -8.99
N MET A 112 46.10 -36.98 -8.13
CA MET A 112 46.67 -38.28 -7.75
C MET A 112 46.66 -39.25 -8.94
N LEU A 113 45.55 -39.31 -9.69
CA LEU A 113 45.46 -40.10 -10.93
C LEU A 113 46.52 -39.71 -11.95
N LYS A 114 46.70 -38.40 -12.19
CA LYS A 114 47.74 -37.87 -13.09
C LYS A 114 49.18 -38.23 -12.65
N ARG A 115 49.39 -38.47 -11.35
CA ARG A 115 50.66 -38.92 -10.78
C ARG A 115 50.84 -40.43 -10.78
N GLY A 116 49.88 -41.18 -11.34
CA GLY A 116 49.94 -42.63 -11.43
C GLY A 116 49.67 -43.36 -10.11
N LYS A 117 48.97 -42.72 -9.16
CA LYS A 117 48.55 -43.37 -7.91
C LYS A 117 47.50 -44.44 -8.19
N GLU A 118 47.53 -45.53 -7.41
CA GLU A 118 46.57 -46.62 -7.57
C GLU A 118 45.17 -46.22 -7.11
N LEU A 119 44.13 -46.78 -7.74
CA LEU A 119 42.74 -46.46 -7.43
C LEU A 119 42.39 -46.72 -5.95
N ALA A 120 42.95 -47.76 -5.35
CA ALA A 120 42.72 -48.08 -3.94
C ALA A 120 43.26 -47.00 -2.99
N GLU A 121 44.49 -46.50 -3.26
CA GLU A 121 45.13 -45.42 -2.48
C GLU A 121 44.32 -44.12 -2.59
N ILE A 122 43.79 -43.81 -3.78
CA ILE A 122 42.97 -42.60 -3.99
C ILE A 122 41.64 -42.68 -3.23
N VAL A 123 40.98 -43.84 -3.25
CA VAL A 123 39.72 -44.07 -2.52
C VAL A 123 39.94 -43.91 -1.02
N GLU A 124 41.05 -44.45 -0.49
CA GLU A 124 41.41 -44.32 0.92
C GLU A 124 41.68 -42.87 1.34
N ASP A 125 42.47 -42.13 0.55
CA ASP A 125 42.87 -40.76 0.88
C ASP A 125 41.77 -39.71 0.68
N THR A 126 40.87 -39.93 -0.29
CA THR A 126 39.84 -38.94 -0.67
C THR A 126 38.45 -39.27 -0.15
N GLY A 127 38.21 -40.52 0.27
CA GLY A 127 36.90 -41.02 0.69
C GLY A 127 35.88 -41.16 -0.45
N LEU A 128 36.29 -40.98 -1.70
CA LEU A 128 35.47 -41.22 -2.88
C LEU A 128 35.31 -42.72 -3.13
N SER A 129 34.20 -43.13 -3.73
CA SER A 129 34.01 -44.49 -4.22
C SER A 129 34.82 -44.76 -5.49
N ILE A 130 35.10 -46.04 -5.77
CA ILE A 130 35.78 -46.45 -7.01
C ILE A 130 35.03 -45.95 -8.25
N GLU A 131 33.70 -45.93 -8.22
CA GLU A 131 32.88 -45.42 -9.33
C GLU A 131 33.02 -43.91 -9.52
N GLU A 132 33.05 -43.13 -8.45
CA GLU A 132 33.27 -41.67 -8.50
C GLU A 132 34.66 -41.34 -9.05
N VAL A 133 35.70 -42.04 -8.58
CA VAL A 133 37.07 -41.85 -9.10
C VAL A 133 37.17 -42.23 -10.59
N LYS A 134 36.48 -43.29 -11.03
CA LYS A 134 36.41 -43.67 -12.45
C LYS A 134 35.66 -42.63 -13.29
N LYS A 135 34.58 -42.04 -12.77
CA LYS A 135 33.84 -40.96 -13.45
C LYS A 135 34.70 -39.71 -13.65
N LEU A 136 35.66 -39.45 -12.77
CA LEU A 136 36.62 -38.35 -12.95
C LEU A 136 37.62 -38.59 -14.10
N GLN A 137 37.79 -39.82 -14.57
CA GLN A 137 38.63 -40.14 -15.74
C GLN A 137 37.91 -40.04 -17.09
N ALA A 138 36.57 -39.99 -17.07
CA ALA A 138 35.73 -39.89 -18.27
C ALA A 138 35.69 -38.44 -18.80
#